data_AF-A0A9N7MNK2-F1
#
_entry.id   AF-A0A9N7MNK2-F1
#
_cell.length_a   1.000
_cell.length_b   1.000
_cell.length_c   1.000
_cell.angle_alpha   90.00
_cell.angle_beta   90.00
_cell.angle_gamma   90.00
#
_symmetry.space_group_name_H-M   'P 1'
#
loop_
_entity.id
_entity.type
_entity.pdbx_description
1 polymer ?
#
loop_
_entity_poly.entity_id
_entity_poly.type
_entity_poly.pdbx_seq_one_letter_code
_entity_poly.pdbx_strand_id
1 'polypeptide(L)'
;MMHKHCFEAVQTSLQDIMGAIDPSNKDKPFGGKSVVFGGDFRQILPVIPKGSRQDIVNAAINSSDIWRSCTVLRLTKNMRLQTLTNSEECEEVARFAEWIASIGDGIIGGPNDGCAIIDIPEDIMLVPSDDPIAQIVESTYPMFKQATDDPSYLKDRAILAPTLDVVESINEYMTSLNLSDGQTYLSSDSTFAFEDWNSRHVVA
;
A
#
# COMPACT_ATOMS: atom_id res chain seq x y z
N MET A 1 -2.34 8.24 0.80
CA MET A 1 -3.31 7.46 -0.01
C MET A 1 -4.64 8.15 -0.32
N MET A 2 -5.38 8.73 0.63
CA MET A 2 -6.71 9.29 0.32
C MET A 2 -6.66 10.73 -0.22
N HIS A 3 -7.55 11.07 -1.16
CA HIS A 3 -7.69 12.42 -1.71
C HIS A 3 -8.22 13.40 -0.64
N LYS A 4 -7.74 14.65 -0.62
CA LYS A 4 -8.12 15.66 0.38
C LYS A 4 -9.62 15.90 0.46
N HIS A 5 -10.30 15.86 -0.69
CA HIS A 5 -11.75 16.02 -0.79
C HIS A 5 -12.55 14.99 0.02
N CYS A 6 -12.02 13.79 0.25
CA CYS A 6 -12.69 12.83 1.14
C CYS A 6 -12.71 13.34 2.59
N PHE A 7 -11.63 13.97 3.05
CA PHE A 7 -11.56 14.57 4.39
C PHE A 7 -12.41 15.83 4.49
N GLU A 8 -12.41 16.66 3.44
CA GLU A 8 -13.23 17.87 3.34
C GLU A 8 -14.73 17.52 3.34
N ALA A 9 -15.13 16.48 2.62
CA ALA A 9 -16.51 15.98 2.64
C ALA A 9 -16.92 15.54 4.05
N VAL A 10 -16.07 14.83 4.77
CA VAL A 10 -16.33 14.45 6.18
C VAL A 10 -16.41 15.67 7.08
N GLN A 11 -15.51 16.64 6.91
CA GLN A 11 -15.53 17.89 7.69
C GLN A 11 -16.85 18.62 7.50
N THR A 12 -17.24 18.90 6.26
CA THR A 12 -18.48 19.61 5.95
C THR A 12 -19.70 18.83 6.43
N SER A 13 -19.75 17.52 6.20
CA SER A 13 -20.85 16.67 6.66
C SER A 13 -21.03 16.74 8.19
N LEU A 14 -19.94 16.69 8.95
CA LEU A 14 -20.00 16.81 10.41
C LEU A 14 -20.36 18.23 10.87
N GLN A 15 -19.89 19.27 10.18
CA GLN A 15 -20.30 20.65 10.46
C GLN A 15 -21.80 20.86 10.25
N ASP A 16 -22.37 20.30 9.17
CA ASP A 16 -23.79 20.41 8.88
C ASP A 16 -24.64 19.66 9.91
N ILE A 17 -24.30 18.39 10.19
CA ILE A 17 -25.03 17.55 11.16
C ILE A 17 -24.95 18.16 12.56
N MET A 18 -23.76 18.57 13.00
CA MET A 18 -23.57 19.10 14.36
C MET A 18 -24.07 20.54 14.49
N GLY A 19 -24.01 21.33 13.42
CA GLY A 19 -24.54 22.69 13.34
C GLY A 19 -26.06 22.73 13.38
N ALA A 20 -26.74 21.70 12.86
CA ALA A 20 -28.19 21.55 12.98
C ALA A 20 -28.64 21.29 14.43
N ILE A 21 -27.78 20.66 15.26
CA ILE A 21 -28.03 20.40 16.67
C ILE A 21 -27.69 21.62 17.52
N ASP A 22 -26.52 22.22 17.28
CA ASP A 22 -26.06 23.44 17.95
C ASP A 22 -25.36 24.35 16.93
N PRO A 23 -25.94 25.52 16.61
CA PRO A 23 -25.38 26.47 15.65
C PRO A 23 -23.93 26.88 15.92
N SER A 24 -23.46 26.81 17.17
CA SER A 24 -22.08 27.13 17.53
C SER A 24 -21.05 26.17 16.91
N ASN A 25 -21.47 24.98 16.46
CA ASN A 25 -20.61 23.96 15.89
C ASN A 25 -20.41 24.09 14.38
N LYS A 26 -21.20 24.92 13.69
CA LYS A 26 -21.15 25.07 12.24
C LYS A 26 -19.76 25.51 11.74
N ASP A 27 -19.12 26.42 12.47
CA ASP A 27 -17.81 26.98 12.11
C ASP A 27 -16.64 26.24 12.78
N LYS A 28 -16.91 25.26 13.65
CA LYS A 28 -15.86 24.47 14.30
C LYS A 28 -15.38 23.36 13.34
N PRO A 29 -14.07 23.07 13.30
CA PRO A 29 -13.57 21.91 12.55
C PRO A 29 -14.33 20.64 12.93
N PHE A 30 -14.73 19.87 11.92
CA PHE A 30 -15.49 18.62 12.07
C PHE A 30 -16.72 18.73 13.00
N GLY A 31 -17.40 19.87 13.02
CA GLY A 31 -18.58 20.08 13.87
C GLY A 31 -18.26 20.04 15.38
N GLY A 32 -17.04 20.40 15.76
CA GLY A 32 -16.56 20.35 17.15
C GLY A 32 -16.15 18.96 17.63
N LYS A 33 -16.04 17.97 16.73
CA LYS A 33 -15.56 16.63 17.08
C LYS A 33 -14.04 16.58 17.12
N SER A 34 -13.51 15.87 18.11
CA SER A 34 -12.10 15.51 18.15
C SER A 34 -11.82 14.46 17.08
N VAL A 35 -10.95 14.80 16.12
CA VAL A 35 -10.54 13.92 15.02
C VAL A 35 -9.04 13.71 15.09
N VAL A 36 -8.62 12.45 14.97
CA VAL A 36 -7.21 12.06 14.93
C VAL A 36 -6.93 11.44 13.57
N PHE A 37 -5.99 12.03 12.84
CA PHE A 37 -5.45 11.44 11.62
C PHE A 37 -4.24 10.57 11.97
N GLY A 38 -4.26 9.33 11.47
CA GLY A 38 -3.12 8.42 11.56
C GLY A 38 -2.61 8.11 10.17
N GLY A 39 -1.30 8.14 9.99
CA GLY A 39 -0.66 7.80 8.72
C GLY A 39 0.81 8.12 8.73
N ASP A 40 1.51 7.62 7.72
CA ASP A 40 2.92 7.93 7.47
C ASP A 40 3.02 8.66 6.12
N PHE A 41 3.42 9.92 6.14
CA PHE A 41 3.53 10.76 4.94
C PHE A 41 4.72 10.39 4.05
N ARG A 42 5.58 9.49 4.52
CA ARG A 42 6.67 8.89 3.74
C ARG A 42 6.17 7.74 2.87
N GLN A 43 4.92 7.31 3.07
CA GLN A 43 4.26 6.31 2.22
C GLN A 43 3.66 6.95 0.97
N ILE A 44 3.04 6.11 0.14
CA ILE A 44 2.48 6.49 -1.16
C ILE A 44 1.47 7.65 -1.07
N LEU A 45 1.71 8.63 -1.96
CA LEU A 45 0.83 9.76 -2.21
C LEU A 45 -0.50 9.29 -2.81
N PRO A 46 -1.56 10.13 -2.80
CA PRO A 46 -2.79 9.83 -3.51
C PRO A 46 -2.53 9.57 -5.00
N VAL A 47 -3.15 8.52 -5.55
CA VAL A 47 -3.04 8.21 -6.96
C VAL A 47 -4.03 9.07 -7.74
N ILE A 48 -3.51 9.89 -8.67
CA ILE A 48 -4.31 10.69 -9.59
C ILE A 48 -4.09 10.15 -11.01
N PRO A 49 -5.05 9.39 -11.57
CA PRO A 49 -4.89 8.84 -12.92
C PRO A 49 -4.65 9.96 -13.93
N LYS A 50 -3.57 9.83 -14.72
CA LYS A 50 -3.14 10.85 -15.70
C LYS A 50 -2.84 12.23 -15.10
N GLY A 51 -2.71 12.33 -13.77
CA GLY A 51 -2.37 13.57 -13.08
C GLY A 51 -0.88 13.91 -13.19
N SER A 52 -0.58 15.20 -13.14
CA SER A 52 0.77 15.72 -12.97
C SER A 52 1.27 15.55 -11.53
N ARG A 53 2.57 15.80 -11.30
CA ARG A 53 3.13 15.86 -9.93
C ARG A 53 2.40 16.90 -9.08
N GLN A 54 2.06 18.04 -9.66
CA GLN A 54 1.33 19.11 -9.00
C GLN A 54 -0.07 18.65 -8.59
N ASP A 55 -0.77 17.90 -9.44
CA ASP A 55 -2.09 17.36 -9.11
C ASP A 55 -2.03 16.39 -7.94
N ILE A 56 -1.02 15.51 -7.91
CA ILE A 56 -0.80 14.56 -6.81
C ILE A 56 -0.54 15.29 -5.49
N VAL A 57 0.33 16.31 -5.49
CA VAL A 57 0.62 17.10 -4.29
C VAL A 57 -0.62 17.88 -3.86
N ASN A 58 -1.36 18.47 -4.79
CA ASN A 58 -2.59 19.20 -4.51
C ASN A 58 -3.70 18.31 -3.95
N ALA A 59 -3.70 17.02 -4.27
CA ALA A 59 -4.63 16.04 -3.75
C ALA A 59 -4.32 15.57 -2.32
N ALA A 60 -3.10 15.80 -1.82
CA ALA A 60 -2.72 15.39 -0.48
C ALA A 60 -3.39 16.26 0.61
N ILE A 61 -3.61 15.67 1.79
CA ILE A 61 -4.32 16.33 2.90
C ILE A 61 -3.59 17.58 3.42
N ASN A 62 -2.27 17.62 3.33
CA ASN A 62 -1.46 18.79 3.70
C ASN A 62 -1.69 20.00 2.78
N SER A 63 -2.28 19.79 1.59
CA SER A 63 -2.71 20.82 0.66
C SER A 63 -4.18 21.25 0.88
N SER A 64 -4.83 20.78 1.95
CA SER A 64 -6.18 21.18 2.36
C SER A 64 -6.13 22.26 3.44
N ASP A 65 -7.15 23.12 3.49
CA ASP A 65 -7.31 24.11 4.56
C ASP A 65 -7.47 23.45 5.94
N ILE A 66 -7.96 22.20 5.99
CA ILE A 66 -8.04 21.39 7.21
C ILE A 66 -6.69 21.32 7.92
N TRP A 67 -5.60 21.21 7.15
CA TRP A 67 -4.26 21.02 7.69
C TRP A 67 -3.82 22.18 8.60
N ARG A 68 -4.31 23.39 8.35
CA ARG A 68 -4.00 24.58 9.18
C ARG A 68 -4.55 24.46 10.60
N SER A 69 -5.56 23.62 10.80
CA SER A 69 -6.17 23.37 12.12
C SER A 69 -5.58 22.16 12.83
N CYS A 70 -4.67 21.43 12.19
CA CYS A 70 -4.08 20.22 12.73
C CYS A 70 -2.88 20.51 13.63
N THR A 71 -2.80 19.81 14.76
CA THR A 71 -1.56 19.70 15.54
C THR A 71 -0.82 18.44 15.13
N VAL A 72 0.43 18.57 14.70
CA VAL A 72 1.25 17.44 14.27
C VAL A 72 1.92 16.79 15.47
N LEU A 73 1.62 15.51 15.71
CA LEU A 73 2.27 14.68 16.72
C LEU A 73 3.09 13.59 16.01
N ARG A 74 4.38 13.52 16.31
CA ARG A 74 5.30 12.55 15.69
C ARG A 74 5.64 11.44 16.66
N LEU A 75 5.37 10.19 16.28
CA LEU A 75 5.87 9.02 16.98
C LEU A 75 7.32 8.77 16.56
N THR A 76 8.24 8.72 17.53
CA THR A 76 9.69 8.56 17.28
C THR A 76 10.23 7.21 17.70
N LYS A 77 9.46 6.43 18.48
CA LYS A 77 9.88 5.13 18.99
C LYS A 77 9.43 4.01 18.05
N ASN A 78 10.39 3.30 17.45
CA ASN A 78 10.11 2.12 16.64
C ASN A 78 9.81 0.92 17.53
N MET A 79 8.53 0.56 17.65
CA MET A 79 8.09 -0.56 18.48
C MET A 79 8.49 -1.93 17.91
N ARG A 80 8.80 -2.04 16.61
CA ARG A 80 9.22 -3.31 15.98
C ARG A 80 10.58 -3.79 16.49
N LEU A 81 11.44 -2.87 16.93
CA LEU A 81 12.74 -3.20 17.51
C LEU A 81 12.64 -3.70 18.95
N GLN A 82 11.48 -3.54 19.60
CA GLN A 82 11.33 -3.87 21.02
C GLN A 82 10.99 -5.34 21.29
N THR A 83 10.66 -6.12 20.26
CA THR A 83 10.32 -7.53 20.39
C THR A 83 11.54 -8.45 20.31
N LEU A 84 12.71 -7.92 19.97
CA LEU A 84 13.94 -8.67 19.79
C LEU A 84 14.67 -8.82 21.14
N THR A 85 15.02 -10.05 21.49
CA THR A 85 15.75 -10.39 22.73
C THR A 85 17.24 -10.61 22.49
N ASN A 86 17.64 -10.88 21.25
CA ASN A 86 19.03 -11.03 20.82
C ASN A 86 19.64 -9.66 20.48
N SER A 87 20.82 -9.35 21.04
CA SER A 87 21.47 -8.05 20.85
C SER A 87 21.97 -7.82 19.43
N GLU A 88 22.50 -8.85 18.76
CA GLU A 88 23.08 -8.71 17.42
C GLU A 88 21.99 -8.51 16.36
N GLU A 89 20.93 -9.33 16.39
CA GLU A 89 19.74 -9.14 15.54
C GLU A 89 19.09 -7.77 15.78
N CYS A 90 19.07 -7.29 17.03
CA CYS A 90 18.52 -5.97 17.34
C CYS A 90 19.34 -4.85 16.69
N GLU A 91 20.67 -4.95 16.68
CA GLU A 91 21.55 -3.98 16.01
C GLU A 91 21.35 -3.99 14.49
N GLU A 92 21.26 -5.16 13.86
CA GLU A 92 21.04 -5.28 12.41
C GLU A 92 19.69 -4.69 11.98
N VAL A 93 18.61 -5.05 12.69
CA VAL A 93 17.27 -4.55 12.38
C VAL A 93 17.18 -3.05 12.69
N ALA A 94 17.87 -2.55 13.72
CA ALA A 94 17.94 -1.13 14.01
C ALA A 94 18.64 -0.35 12.89
N ARG A 95 19.79 -0.84 12.41
CA ARG A 95 20.53 -0.26 11.29
C ARG A 95 19.69 -0.22 10.02
N PHE A 96 18.98 -1.30 9.71
CA PHE A 96 18.07 -1.35 8.57
C PHE A 96 16.89 -0.36 8.73
N ALA A 97 16.29 -0.29 9.91
CA ALA A 97 15.19 0.62 10.19
C ALA A 97 15.60 2.09 10.09
N GLU A 98 16.81 2.44 10.53
CA GLU A 98 17.37 3.79 10.40
C GLU A 98 17.67 4.14 8.94
N TRP A 99 18.20 3.19 8.16
CA TRP A 99 18.42 3.38 6.72
C TRP A 99 17.11 3.66 5.96
N ILE A 100 16.07 2.85 6.18
CA ILE A 100 14.74 3.07 5.57
C ILE A 100 14.13 4.41 6.01
N ALA A 101 14.26 4.77 7.29
CA ALA A 101 13.77 6.05 7.79
C ALA A 101 14.50 7.23 7.13
N SER A 102 15.81 7.13 6.94
CA SER A 102 16.63 8.16 6.30
C SER A 102 16.29 8.37 4.83
N ILE A 103 15.87 7.32 4.11
CA ILE A 103 15.30 7.42 2.76
C ILE A 103 13.97 8.18 2.81
N GLY A 104 13.06 7.78 3.69
CA GLY A 104 11.73 8.40 3.81
C GLY A 104 11.80 9.88 4.23
N ASP A 105 12.78 10.26 5.03
CA ASP A 105 13.02 11.64 5.47
C ASP A 105 13.79 12.48 4.42
N GLY A 106 14.23 11.87 3.32
CA GLY A 106 14.99 12.53 2.24
C GLY A 106 16.41 12.94 2.64
N ILE A 107 17.00 12.28 3.64
CA ILE A 107 18.39 12.48 4.07
C ILE A 107 19.34 11.77 3.10
N ILE A 108 18.95 10.58 2.64
CA ILE A 108 19.65 9.78 1.63
C ILE A 108 18.91 9.99 0.29
N GLY A 109 19.65 10.06 -0.82
CA GLY A 109 19.05 10.19 -2.16
C GLY A 109 19.54 11.37 -2.99
N GLY A 110 20.31 12.30 -2.41
CA GLY A 110 20.73 13.53 -3.09
C GLY A 110 19.66 14.64 -3.02
N PRO A 111 19.68 15.62 -3.94
CA PRO A 111 18.72 16.72 -3.96
C PRO A 111 17.28 16.21 -4.18
N ASN A 112 16.30 16.78 -3.47
CA ASN A 112 14.89 16.41 -3.63
C ASN A 112 14.26 17.08 -4.87
N ASP A 113 14.83 16.83 -6.06
CA ASP A 113 14.34 17.36 -7.35
C ASP A 113 13.31 16.44 -8.04
N GLY A 114 13.08 15.26 -7.47
CA GLY A 114 12.20 14.22 -8.00
C GLY A 114 12.93 12.97 -8.48
N CYS A 115 14.26 13.00 -8.53
CA CYS A 115 15.11 11.83 -8.76
C CYS A 115 16.00 11.62 -7.54
N ALA A 116 16.01 10.41 -6.98
CA ALA A 116 16.89 10.05 -5.89
C ALA A 116 17.79 8.88 -6.32
N ILE A 117 19.09 8.99 -6.03
CA ILE A 117 20.04 7.89 -6.19
C ILE A 117 20.32 7.32 -4.81
N ILE A 118 20.01 6.04 -4.63
CA ILE A 118 20.12 5.35 -3.34
C ILE A 118 20.98 4.12 -3.55
N ASP A 119 21.98 3.95 -2.69
CA ASP A 119 22.77 2.73 -2.62
C ASP A 119 22.02 1.70 -1.76
N ILE A 120 21.69 0.56 -2.37
CA ILE A 120 21.06 -0.57 -1.68
C ILE A 120 22.17 -1.41 -1.05
N PRO A 121 22.11 -1.71 0.27
CA PRO A 121 23.07 -2.58 0.93
C PRO A 121 23.22 -3.95 0.26
N GLU A 122 24.45 -4.43 0.11
CA GLU A 122 24.77 -5.69 -0.59
C GLU A 122 24.17 -6.92 0.10
N ASP A 123 23.97 -6.87 1.42
CA ASP A 123 23.39 -7.94 2.23
C ASP A 123 21.90 -8.19 1.97
N ILE A 124 21.20 -7.23 1.36
CA ILE A 124 19.77 -7.37 0.98
C ILE A 124 19.56 -7.38 -0.53
N MET A 125 20.64 -7.45 -1.32
CA MET A 125 20.59 -7.43 -2.77
C MET A 125 20.75 -8.84 -3.35
N LEU A 126 19.90 -9.18 -4.31
CA LEU A 126 20.11 -10.39 -5.12
C LEU A 126 21.11 -10.09 -6.24
N VAL A 127 22.09 -10.98 -6.41
CA VAL A 127 23.10 -10.88 -7.47
C VAL A 127 22.42 -11.03 -8.83
N PRO A 128 22.65 -10.18 -9.84
CA PRO A 128 22.03 -10.34 -11.15
C PRO A 128 22.28 -11.72 -11.78
N SER A 129 21.26 -12.28 -12.42
CA SER A 129 21.33 -13.55 -13.15
C SER A 129 20.66 -13.46 -14.51
N ASP A 130 20.87 -14.47 -15.35
CA ASP A 130 20.25 -14.56 -16.68
C ASP A 130 18.71 -14.74 -16.62
N ASP A 131 18.20 -15.28 -15.50
CA ASP A 131 16.76 -15.43 -15.24
C ASP A 131 16.39 -14.79 -13.88
N PRO A 132 16.10 -13.47 -13.89
CA PRO A 132 15.77 -12.73 -12.67
C PRO A 132 14.51 -13.26 -11.97
N ILE A 133 13.52 -13.75 -12.71
CA ILE A 133 12.26 -14.25 -12.11
C ILE A 133 12.53 -15.55 -11.37
N ALA A 134 13.23 -16.50 -12.00
CA ALA A 134 13.60 -17.75 -11.34
C ALA A 134 14.43 -17.50 -10.08
N GLN A 135 15.35 -16.54 -10.13
CA GLN A 135 16.17 -16.20 -8.97
C GLN A 135 15.39 -15.56 -7.82
N ILE A 136 14.49 -14.61 -8.12
CA ILE A 136 13.61 -13.99 -7.10
C ILE A 136 12.75 -15.08 -6.45
N VAL A 137 12.19 -15.99 -7.25
CA VAL A 137 11.36 -17.08 -6.78
C VAL A 137 12.15 -18.06 -5.93
N GLU A 138 13.31 -18.54 -6.37
CA GLU A 138 14.12 -19.48 -5.61
C GLU A 138 14.65 -18.86 -4.31
N SER A 139 15.02 -17.57 -4.34
CA SER A 139 15.44 -16.85 -3.12
C SER A 139 14.32 -16.69 -2.10
N THR A 140 13.08 -16.50 -2.54
CA THR A 140 11.94 -16.23 -1.64
C THR A 140 11.26 -17.52 -1.21
N TYR A 141 11.05 -18.43 -2.16
CA TYR A 141 10.39 -19.72 -2.02
C TYR A 141 11.33 -20.87 -2.44
N PRO A 142 12.40 -21.15 -1.68
CA PRO A 142 13.34 -22.23 -1.99
C PRO A 142 12.63 -23.58 -2.02
N MET A 143 12.91 -24.39 -3.03
CA MET A 143 12.28 -25.72 -3.17
C MET A 143 10.74 -25.67 -3.27
N PHE A 144 10.17 -24.60 -3.83
CA PHE A 144 8.72 -24.37 -3.94
C PHE A 144 7.93 -25.62 -4.34
N LYS A 145 8.40 -26.37 -5.35
CA LYS A 145 7.77 -27.60 -5.87
C LYS A 145 7.52 -28.69 -4.81
N GLN A 146 8.29 -28.70 -3.72
CA GLN A 146 8.19 -29.72 -2.67
C GLN A 146 7.33 -29.29 -1.48
N ALA A 147 7.01 -27.99 -1.39
CA ALA A 147 6.34 -27.39 -0.24
C ALA A 147 5.06 -26.63 -0.62
N THR A 148 4.54 -26.81 -1.83
CA THR A 148 3.31 -26.14 -2.33
C THR A 148 2.09 -26.42 -1.45
N ASP A 149 2.04 -27.59 -0.82
CA ASP A 149 0.90 -28.03 -0.01
C ASP A 149 1.06 -27.73 1.49
N ASP A 150 2.16 -27.06 1.90
CA ASP A 150 2.40 -26.69 3.29
C ASP A 150 1.99 -25.23 3.54
N PRO A 151 0.85 -24.97 4.21
CA PRO A 151 0.40 -23.61 4.51
C PRO A 151 1.39 -22.85 5.42
N SER A 152 2.13 -23.58 6.26
CA SER A 152 3.11 -22.97 7.17
C SER A 152 4.34 -22.45 6.42
N TYR A 153 4.69 -23.09 5.31
CA TYR A 153 5.73 -22.63 4.40
C TYR A 153 5.29 -21.40 3.60
N LEU A 154 4.03 -21.33 3.17
CA LEU A 154 3.57 -20.23 2.31
C LEU A 154 3.29 -18.92 3.05
N LYS A 155 2.83 -18.98 4.30
CA LYS A 155 2.25 -17.82 5.02
C LYS A 155 3.22 -16.68 5.34
N ASP A 156 4.52 -16.95 5.47
CA ASP A 156 5.51 -15.99 6.00
C ASP A 156 6.33 -15.31 4.89
N ARG A 157 5.91 -15.45 3.62
CA ARG A 157 6.67 -15.01 2.44
C ARG A 157 5.77 -14.28 1.46
N ALA A 158 6.31 -13.25 0.81
CA ALA A 158 5.65 -12.53 -0.26
C ALA A 158 6.67 -11.94 -1.23
N ILE A 159 6.32 -11.89 -2.51
CA ILE A 159 7.07 -11.15 -3.53
C ILE A 159 6.27 -9.89 -3.86
N LEU A 160 6.93 -8.73 -3.78
CA LEU A 160 6.35 -7.44 -4.13
C LEU A 160 7.02 -6.93 -5.40
N ALA A 161 6.22 -6.43 -6.34
CA ALA A 161 6.70 -5.87 -7.59
C ALA A 161 6.05 -4.50 -7.86
N PRO A 162 6.74 -3.61 -8.59
CA PRO A 162 6.30 -2.22 -8.78
C PRO A 162 5.10 -2.09 -9.74
N THR A 163 4.90 -3.05 -10.64
CA THR A 163 3.82 -3.02 -11.64
C THR A 163 3.05 -4.34 -11.66
N LEU A 164 1.80 -4.27 -12.11
CA LEU A 164 0.97 -5.46 -12.27
C LEU A 164 1.55 -6.44 -13.30
N ASP A 165 2.11 -5.96 -14.40
CA ASP A 165 2.71 -6.80 -15.44
C ASP A 165 3.85 -7.70 -14.88
N VAL A 166 4.68 -7.15 -13.98
CA VAL A 166 5.74 -7.92 -13.32
C VAL A 166 5.15 -8.90 -12.30
N VAL A 167 4.10 -8.50 -11.57
CA VAL A 167 3.35 -9.40 -10.69
C VAL A 167 2.77 -10.57 -11.48
N GLU A 168 2.14 -10.31 -12.63
CA GLU A 168 1.59 -11.32 -13.52
C GLU A 168 2.68 -12.27 -14.02
N SER A 169 3.80 -11.74 -14.50
CA SER A 169 4.94 -12.54 -14.98
C SER A 169 5.46 -13.50 -13.90
N ILE A 170 5.59 -13.03 -12.65
CA ILE A 170 6.03 -13.86 -11.52
C ILE A 170 4.96 -14.89 -11.14
N ASN A 171 3.68 -14.50 -11.10
CA ASN A 171 2.59 -15.40 -10.76
C ASN A 171 2.40 -16.50 -11.81
N GLU A 172 2.52 -16.19 -13.10
CA GLU A 172 2.50 -17.17 -14.18
C GLU A 172 3.66 -18.16 -14.02
N TYR A 173 4.87 -17.66 -13.77
CA TYR A 173 6.04 -18.50 -13.51
C TYR A 173 5.79 -19.43 -12.30
N MET A 174 5.37 -18.89 -11.16
CA MET A 174 5.06 -19.68 -9.95
C MET A 174 3.96 -20.72 -10.20
N THR A 175 2.92 -20.35 -10.95
CA THR A 175 1.82 -21.25 -11.31
C THR A 175 2.32 -22.40 -12.19
N SER A 176 3.22 -22.13 -13.13
CA SER A 176 3.82 -23.16 -14.00
C SER A 176 4.72 -24.17 -13.25
N LEU A 177 5.19 -23.80 -12.06
CA LEU A 177 5.94 -24.73 -11.19
C LEU A 177 5.01 -25.67 -10.40
N ASN A 178 3.72 -25.34 -10.32
CA ASN A 178 2.76 -26.14 -9.59
C ASN A 178 2.39 -27.40 -10.40
N LEU A 179 2.28 -28.54 -9.71
CA LEU A 179 2.00 -29.84 -10.33
C LEU A 179 0.51 -30.21 -10.30
N SER A 180 -0.31 -29.43 -9.60
CA SER A 180 -1.74 -29.66 -9.45
C SER A 180 -2.56 -29.10 -10.62
N ASP A 181 -3.75 -29.67 -10.82
CA ASP A 181 -4.69 -29.20 -11.84
C ASP A 181 -5.22 -27.80 -11.49
N GLY A 182 -5.13 -26.88 -12.44
CA GLY A 182 -5.67 -25.53 -12.30
C GLY A 182 -7.18 -25.49 -12.45
N GLN A 183 -7.85 -24.63 -11.68
CA GLN A 183 -9.26 -24.31 -11.85
C GLN A 183 -9.39 -22.89 -12.42
N THR A 184 -10.11 -22.74 -13.52
CA THR A 184 -10.43 -21.42 -14.08
C THR A 184 -11.76 -20.90 -13.52
N TYR A 185 -11.77 -19.66 -13.06
CA TYR A 185 -12.96 -18.93 -12.63
C TYR A 185 -13.18 -17.75 -13.58
N LEU A 186 -14.34 -17.70 -14.24
CA LEU A 186 -14.67 -16.65 -15.20
C LEU A 186 -15.44 -15.52 -14.52
N SER A 187 -15.08 -14.26 -14.81
CA SER A 187 -15.86 -13.10 -14.40
C SER A 187 -17.16 -13.00 -15.21
N SER A 188 -18.18 -12.36 -14.64
CA SER A 188 -19.43 -12.01 -15.34
C SER A 188 -19.57 -10.50 -15.36
N ASP A 189 -19.04 -9.88 -16.41
CA ASP A 189 -18.96 -8.42 -16.53
C ASP A 189 -20.11 -7.84 -17.37
N SER A 190 -21.30 -8.42 -17.23
CA SER A 190 -22.52 -7.91 -17.86
C SER A 190 -23.45 -7.28 -16.82
N THR A 191 -23.83 -6.03 -17.03
CA THR A 191 -25.06 -5.49 -16.43
C THR A 191 -26.20 -6.01 -17.29
N PHE A 192 -27.02 -6.92 -16.77
CA PHE A 192 -28.18 -7.45 -17.48
C PHE A 192 -28.95 -6.33 -18.20
N ALA A 193 -28.99 -6.39 -19.53
CA ALA A 193 -30.02 -5.69 -20.29
C ALA A 193 -31.34 -6.39 -19.93
N PHE A 194 -32.28 -5.66 -19.33
CA PHE A 194 -33.66 -6.11 -19.24
C PHE A 194 -34.22 -6.16 -20.66
N GLU A 195 -34.12 -7.30 -21.33
CA GLU A 195 -34.94 -7.62 -22.49
C GLU A 195 -35.57 -9.02 -22.34
N ASP A 196 -36.88 -8.96 -22.17
CA ASP A 196 -37.92 -9.98 -22.30
C ASP A 196 -37.89 -11.28 -21.47
N TRP A 197 -38.77 -11.27 -20.47
CA TRP A 197 -39.31 -12.37 -19.66
C TRP A 197 -39.96 -13.53 -20.46
N ASN A 198 -39.84 -13.60 -21.79
CA ASN A 198 -40.68 -14.48 -22.63
C ASN A 198 -39.94 -15.58 -23.40
N SER A 199 -38.86 -16.16 -22.86
CA SER A 199 -38.34 -17.43 -23.38
C SER A 199 -37.67 -18.29 -22.31
N ARG A 200 -38.48 -18.77 -21.35
CA ARG A 200 -38.13 -20.00 -20.63
C ARG A 200 -38.27 -21.18 -21.62
N HIS A 201 -37.15 -21.76 -22.03
CA HIS A 201 -37.11 -23.19 -22.37
C HIS A 201 -36.15 -23.86 -21.38
N VAL A 202 -36.76 -24.60 -20.46
CA VAL A 202 -36.12 -25.56 -19.57
C VAL A 202 -35.71 -26.75 -20.42
N VAL A 203 -34.44 -27.15 -20.36
CA VAL A 203 -34.06 -28.56 -20.54
C VAL A 203 -33.01 -28.89 -19.49
N ALA A 204 -33.25 -30.04 -18.84
CA ALA A 204 -32.51 -30.61 -17.71
C ALA A 204 -31.06 -30.97 -18.04
#